data_AF-A0A9P6SGJ5-F1
#
_entry.id   AF-A0A9P6SGJ5-F1
#
_cell.length_a   1.000
_cell.length_b   1.000
_cell.length_c   1.000
_cell.angle_alpha   90.00
_cell.angle_beta   90.00
_cell.angle_gamma   90.00
#
_symmetry.space_group_name_H-M   'P 1'
#
loop_
_entity.id
_entity.type
_entity.pdbx_description
1 polymer ?
#
loop_
_entity_poly.entity_id
_entity_poly.type
_entity_poly.pdbx_seq_one_letter_code
_entity_poly.pdbx_strand_id
1 'polypeptide(L)'
;MTSYSMTDHNVPVAITTGADTGFGTDLLDRYTTYAACLTSQVVKKYLVRDSTRLRAIQVNVTKQDRVNHLRAQVEAECPQGVYCVLSNADMD
;
A
#
# COMPACT_ATOMS: atom_id res chain seq x y z
N MET A 1 -7.25 1.87 18.94
CA MET A 1 -6.83 1.23 17.67
C MET A 1 -7.96 1.46 16.69
N THR A 2 -7.77 2.31 15.70
CA THR A 2 -8.82 2.62 14.71
C THR A 2 -8.72 1.60 13.58
N SER A 3 -9.70 0.69 13.48
CA SER A 3 -9.80 -0.25 12.37
C SER A 3 -10.33 0.50 11.14
N TYR A 4 -9.49 0.67 10.13
CA TYR A 4 -9.88 1.21 8.83
C TYR A 4 -10.20 0.02 7.91
N SER A 5 -11.45 -0.09 7.43
CA SER A 5 -11.78 -1.08 6.40
C SER A 5 -11.75 -0.41 5.03
N MET A 6 -11.02 -0.99 4.08
CA MET A 6 -11.01 -0.55 2.68
C MET A 6 -12.25 -1.12 1.99
N THR A 7 -13.41 -0.46 2.12
CA THR A 7 -14.74 -1.02 1.77
C THR A 7 -15.41 -0.40 0.55
N ASP A 8 -14.75 0.49 -0.21
CA ASP A 8 -15.34 0.95 -1.46
C ASP A 8 -15.26 -0.15 -2.53
N HIS A 9 -16.31 -0.97 -2.60
CA HIS A 9 -16.44 -2.11 -3.50
C HIS A 9 -16.48 -1.72 -5.00
N ASN A 10 -16.62 -0.43 -5.33
CA ASN A 10 -16.65 0.04 -6.71
C ASN A 10 -15.26 0.43 -7.25
N VAL A 11 -14.23 0.49 -6.41
CA VAL A 11 -12.86 0.83 -6.81
C VAL A 11 -11.93 -0.35 -6.53
N PRO A 12 -11.21 -0.87 -7.54
CA PRO A 12 -10.30 -2.00 -7.34
C PRO A 12 -9.20 -1.65 -6.33
N VAL A 13 -8.86 -2.61 -5.48
CA VAL A 13 -7.80 -2.47 -4.47
C VAL A 13 -6.47 -2.95 -5.05
N ALA A 14 -5.42 -2.13 -4.96
CA ALA A 14 -4.08 -2.46 -5.45
C ALA A 14 -3.03 -2.39 -4.33
N ILE A 15 -1.99 -3.21 -4.44
CA ILE A 15 -0.75 -3.05 -3.66
C ILE A 15 0.31 -2.48 -4.59
N THR A 16 0.94 -1.37 -4.23
CA THR A 16 2.05 -0.79 -5.00
C THR A 16 3.30 -0.76 -4.13
N THR A 17 4.33 -1.52 -4.52
CA THR A 17 5.66 -1.47 -3.88
C THR A 17 6.51 -0.37 -4.50
N GLY A 18 7.46 0.19 -3.76
CA GLY A 18 8.30 1.27 -4.28
C GLY A 18 7.49 2.53 -4.57
N ALA A 19 6.43 2.78 -3.80
CA ALA A 19 5.58 3.96 -3.92
C ALA A 19 6.24 5.23 -3.35
N ASP A 20 7.55 5.18 -3.08
CA ASP A 20 8.31 6.30 -2.53
C ASP A 20 8.46 7.47 -3.53
N THR A 21 8.58 7.16 -4.84
CA THR A 21 8.74 8.13 -5.93
C THR A 21 8.21 7.61 -7.28
N GLY A 22 8.26 8.45 -8.33
CA GLY A 22 8.07 8.04 -9.73
C GLY A 22 6.70 7.44 -10.04
N PHE A 23 6.68 6.47 -10.96
CA PHE A 23 5.46 5.84 -11.50
C PHE A 23 4.55 5.24 -10.42
N GLY A 24 5.14 4.72 -9.33
CA GLY A 24 4.39 4.19 -8.20
C GLY A 24 3.50 5.24 -7.51
N THR A 25 3.84 6.53 -7.59
CA THR A 25 3.01 7.62 -7.05
C THR A 25 1.81 7.92 -7.96
N ASP A 26 2.01 7.87 -9.28
CA ASP A 26 0.98 8.19 -10.28
C ASP A 26 -0.14 7.13 -10.32
N LEU A 27 0.14 5.92 -9.86
CA LEU A 27 -0.84 4.83 -9.77
C LEU A 27 -1.76 4.96 -8.54
N LEU A 28 -1.38 5.74 -7.52
CA LEU A 28 -2.10 5.78 -6.24
C LEU A 28 -3.52 6.36 -6.38
N ASP A 29 -3.74 7.30 -7.31
CA ASP A 29 -5.02 7.99 -7.47
C ASP A 29 -6.05 7.15 -8.27
N ARG A 30 -5.57 6.13 -9.00
CA ARG A 30 -6.41 5.27 -9.86
C ARG A 30 -7.10 4.13 -9.10
N TYR A 31 -6.58 3.78 -7.94
CA TYR A 31 -7.03 2.64 -7.14
C TYR A 31 -7.32 3.05 -5.71
N THR A 32 -7.90 2.14 -4.93
CA THR A 32 -7.76 2.17 -3.48
C THR A 32 -6.47 1.40 -3.16
N THR A 33 -5.48 2.07 -2.58
CA THR A 33 -4.09 1.58 -2.65
C THR A 33 -3.45 1.34 -1.30
N TYR A 34 -2.82 0.17 -1.17
CA TYR A 34 -1.76 -0.06 -0.19
C TYR A 34 -0.42 0.39 -0.78
N ALA A 35 0.07 1.55 -0.34
CA ALA A 35 1.37 2.08 -0.75
C ALA A 35 2.47 1.50 0.15
N ALA A 36 3.14 0.45 -0.34
CA ALA A 36 4.27 -0.16 0.33
C ALA A 36 5.56 0.64 0.05
N CYS A 37 6.02 1.36 1.07
CA CYS A 37 7.13 2.31 0.99
C CYS A 37 8.33 1.77 1.78
N LEU A 38 9.55 2.02 1.33
CA LEU A 38 10.75 1.55 2.04
C LEU A 38 10.98 2.34 3.34
N THR A 39 10.72 3.64 3.31
CA THR A 39 11.10 4.56 4.40
C THR A 39 9.90 5.04 5.21
N SER A 40 10.11 5.23 6.51
CA SER A 40 9.08 5.78 7.41
C SER A 40 8.73 7.24 7.10
N GLN A 41 9.65 7.99 6.48
CA GLN A 41 9.44 9.38 6.05
C GLN A 41 8.36 9.47 4.96
N VAL A 42 8.43 8.58 3.96
CA VAL A 42 7.43 8.51 2.89
C VAL A 42 6.07 8.05 3.44
N VAL A 43 6.05 7.08 4.36
CA VAL A 43 4.80 6.68 5.02
C VAL A 43 4.14 7.87 5.71
N LYS A 44 4.91 8.66 6.48
CA LYS A 44 4.41 9.88 7.12
C LYS A 44 3.87 10.89 6.11
N LYS A 45 4.56 11.10 4.98
CA LYS A 45 4.10 11.98 3.89
C LYS A 45 2.71 11.56 3.38
N TYR A 46 2.47 10.26 3.22
CA TYR A 46 1.18 9.75 2.76
C TYR A 46 0.09 9.77 3.84
N LEU A 47 0.45 9.59 5.11
CA LEU A 47 -0.51 9.74 6.20
C LEU A 47 -1.04 11.18 6.31
N VAL A 48 -0.22 12.19 6.00
CA VAL A 48 -0.64 13.61 5.99
C VAL A 48 -1.62 13.93 4.85
N ARG A 49 -1.70 13.09 3.79
CA ARG A 49 -2.65 13.33 2.69
C ARG A 49 -4.12 13.10 3.09
N ASP A 50 -4.39 12.53 4.27
CA ASP A 50 -5.73 12.27 4.79
C ASP A 50 -6.70 11.68 3.76
N SER A 51 -6.22 10.68 3.01
CA SER A 51 -7.00 10.02 1.96
C SER A 51 -7.59 8.72 2.50
N THR A 52 -8.90 8.55 2.32
CA THR A 52 -9.61 7.30 2.63
C THR A 52 -9.27 6.18 1.64
N ARG A 53 -8.63 6.50 0.51
CA ARG A 53 -8.27 5.57 -0.55
C ARG A 53 -6.78 5.19 -0.54
N LEU A 54 -6.00 5.72 0.40
CA LEU A 54 -4.56 5.48 0.48
C LEU A 54 -4.15 5.00 1.87
N ARG A 55 -3.58 3.80 1.91
CA ARG A 55 -2.99 3.20 3.11
C ARG A 55 -1.50 3.03 2.90
N ALA A 56 -0.70 3.89 3.53
CA ALA A 56 0.75 3.76 3.46
C ALA A 56 1.27 2.79 4.52
N ILE A 57 2.12 1.86 4.09
CA ILE A 57 2.72 0.82 4.95
C ILE A 57 4.22 0.79 4.68
N GLN A 58 5.02 0.77 5.75
CA GLN A 58 6.46 0.62 5.59
C GLN A 58 6.81 -0.84 5.37
N VAL A 59 7.44 -1.16 4.22
CA VAL A 59 7.82 -2.53 3.86
C VAL A 59 9.17 -2.53 3.15
N ASN A 60 10.11 -3.31 3.69
CA ASN A 60 11.29 -3.71 2.93
C ASN A 60 10.98 -5.04 2.22
N VAL A 61 10.79 -4.99 0.90
CA VAL A 61 10.42 -6.16 0.07
C VAL A 61 11.52 -7.22 -0.01
N THR A 62 12.77 -6.89 0.34
CA THR A 62 13.88 -7.86 0.40
C THR A 62 13.84 -8.74 1.67
N LYS A 63 12.94 -8.46 2.60
CA LYS A 63 12.81 -9.17 3.87
C LYS A 63 11.49 -9.95 3.89
N GLN A 64 11.57 -11.28 3.73
CA GLN A 64 10.40 -12.15 3.62
C GLN A 64 9.41 -11.98 4.79
N ASP A 65 9.91 -11.85 6.02
CA ASP A 65 9.04 -11.64 7.20
C ASP A 65 8.23 -10.35 7.09
N ARG A 66 8.80 -9.29 6.51
CA ARG A 66 8.09 -8.03 6.28
C ARG A 66 7.03 -8.17 5.19
N VAL A 67 7.31 -8.94 4.15
CA VAL A 67 6.31 -9.27 3.11
C VAL A 67 5.17 -10.10 3.69
N ASN A 68 5.47 -11.09 4.53
CA ASN A 68 4.46 -11.91 5.21
C ASN A 68 3.58 -11.08 6.15
N HIS A 69 4.18 -10.14 6.89
CA HIS A 69 3.42 -9.20 7.71
C HIS A 69 2.51 -8.28 6.89
N LEU A 70 3.00 -7.73 5.77
CA LEU A 70 2.16 -6.96 4.85
C LEU A 70 0.98 -7.80 4.37
N ARG A 71 1.24 -9.03 3.92
CA ARG A 71 0.20 -9.94 3.44
C ARG A 71 -0.88 -10.16 4.50
N ALA A 72 -0.49 -10.54 5.72
CA ALA A 72 -1.43 -10.79 6.80
C ALA A 72 -2.27 -9.56 7.14
N GLN A 73 -1.66 -8.37 7.12
CA GLN A 73 -2.39 -7.11 7.33
C GLN A 73 -3.39 -6.84 6.22
N VAL A 74 -3.00 -6.99 4.95
CA VAL A 74 -3.90 -6.78 3.79
C VAL A 74 -5.05 -7.79 3.81
N GLU A 75 -4.79 -9.06 4.09
CA GLU A 75 -5.83 -10.09 4.18
C GLU A 75 -6.86 -9.76 5.27
N ALA A 76 -6.43 -9.16 6.39
CA ALA A 76 -7.32 -8.72 7.46
C ALA A 76 -8.09 -7.42 7.13
N GLU A 77 -7.45 -6.46 6.47
CA GLU A 77 -8.04 -5.14 6.14
C GLU A 77 -8.87 -5.16 4.82
N CYS A 78 -8.67 -6.16 3.96
CA CYS A 78 -9.25 -6.30 2.62
C CYS A 78 -9.72 -7.75 2.34
N PRO A 79 -10.76 -8.25 3.05
CA PRO A 79 -11.21 -9.64 2.93
C PRO A 79 -11.74 -10.01 1.54
N GLN A 80 -12.14 -9.02 0.72
CA GLN A 80 -12.53 -9.21 -0.67
C GLN A 80 -11.35 -9.53 -1.61
N GLY A 81 -10.11 -9.46 -1.11
CA GLY A 81 -8.89 -9.66 -1.90
C GLY A 81 -8.43 -8.39 -2.62
N VAL A 82 -7.24 -8.49 -3.22
CA VAL A 82 -6.64 -7.42 -4.02
C VAL A 82 -6.78 -7.72 -5.51
N TYR A 83 -7.04 -6.68 -6.31
CA TYR A 83 -7.16 -6.80 -7.75
C TYR A 83 -5.80 -7.04 -8.42
N CYS A 84 -4.78 -6.29 -8.00
CA CYS A 84 -3.43 -6.42 -8.54
C CYS A 84 -2.35 -6.09 -7.52
N VAL A 85 -1.15 -6.60 -7.80
CA VAL A 85 0.10 -6.24 -7.12
C VAL A 85 1.03 -5.63 -8.15
N LEU A 86 1.44 -4.40 -7.91
CA LEU A 86 2.34 -3.62 -8.73
C LEU A 86 3.73 -3.69 -8.08
N SER A 87 4.52 -4.66 -8.53
CA SER A 87 5.92 -4.85 -8.10
C SER A 87 6.82 -3.81 -8.74
N ASN A 88 6.79 -2.59 -8.22
CA ASN A 88 7.51 -1.43 -8.76
C ASN A 88 8.75 -1.04 -7.92
N ALA A 89 8.93 -1.63 -6.74
CA ALA A 89 10.18 -1.46 -5.99
C ALA A 89 11.36 -2.02 -6.80
N ASP A 90 12.37 -1.19 -7.00
CA ASP A 90 13.64 -1.57 -7.62
C ASP A 90 14.80 -1.17 -6.70
N MET A 91 16.00 -1.68 -7.00
CA MET A 91 17.24 -1.26 -6.37
C MET A 91 18.01 -0.41 -7.38
N ASP A 92 18.18 0.88 -7.09
CA ASP A 92 19.29 1.65 -7.64
C ASP A 92 20.63 1.08 -7.14
#